data_AF-A0A7S4KIL8-F1
#
_entry.id   AF-A0A7S4KIL8-F1
#
_cell.length_a   1.000
_cell.length_b   1.000
_cell.length_c   1.000
_cell.angle_alpha   90.00
_cell.angle_beta   90.00
_cell.angle_gamma   90.00
#
_symmetry.space_group_name_H-M   'P 1'
#
loop_
_entity.id
_entity.type
_entity.pdbx_description
1 polymer ?
#
loop_
_entity_poly.entity_id
_entity_poly.type
_entity_poly.pdbx_seq_one_letter_code
_entity_poly.pdbx_strand_id
1 'polypeptide(L)'
;MRYRTYSEQDFLHFNEEYTPGCIPCDDFAKLGMETAHPVSRTWDFRVSSAAANIMKDSCEIRFTLSSEDEAHSKYGAPGSIHLSYNIPGPNKTAVSLQVSWTNKTATRLAESTWISFEPNHETSATWQMHTLGSWLSPYRVVENGTRHVFSVWDGVRLIQETSPTLQPTRQQAGGSEPSSPSSSSPSSPSPFSPS
;
A
#
# COMPACT_ATOMS: atom_id res chain seq x y z
N MET A 1 6.39 -13.05 5.77
CA MET A 1 7.75 -12.47 5.86
C MET A 1 8.72 -13.45 5.24
N ARG A 2 9.74 -12.98 4.51
CA ARG A 2 10.75 -13.83 3.85
C ARG A 2 12.14 -13.23 4.02
N TYR A 3 13.15 -14.10 3.92
CA TYR A 3 14.56 -13.73 3.89
C TYR A 3 15.19 -14.27 2.61
N ARG A 4 16.04 -13.47 1.95
CA ARG A 4 16.74 -13.87 0.73
C ARG A 4 18.21 -13.52 0.82
N THR A 5 19.01 -14.43 0.31
CA THR A 5 20.43 -14.24 0.04
C THR A 5 20.64 -14.13 -1.45
N TYR A 6 21.64 -13.34 -1.85
CA TYR A 6 21.98 -13.11 -3.23
C TYR A 6 23.38 -13.63 -3.49
N SER A 7 23.55 -14.29 -4.62
CA SER A 7 24.85 -14.70 -5.13
C SER A 7 25.63 -13.51 -5.68
N GLU A 8 26.91 -13.73 -6.00
CA GLU A 8 27.71 -12.77 -6.75
C GLU A 8 27.04 -12.40 -8.09
N GLN A 9 26.52 -13.39 -8.82
CA GLN A 9 25.87 -13.16 -10.11
C GLN A 9 24.61 -12.29 -10.00
N ASP A 10 23.81 -12.46 -8.94
CA ASP A 10 22.67 -11.58 -8.68
C ASP A 10 23.12 -10.13 -8.48
N PHE A 11 24.25 -9.94 -7.81
CA PHE A 11 24.78 -8.61 -7.50
C PHE A 11 25.46 -7.95 -8.72
N LEU A 12 26.12 -8.75 -9.57
CA LEU A 12 26.62 -8.27 -10.87
C LEU A 12 25.47 -7.77 -11.74
N HIS A 13 24.39 -8.53 -11.83
CA HIS A 13 23.20 -8.10 -12.56
C HIS A 13 22.56 -6.84 -11.96
N PHE A 14 22.44 -6.77 -10.62
CA PHE A 14 22.00 -5.56 -9.94
C PHE A 14 22.86 -4.34 -10.29
N ASN A 15 24.20 -4.49 -10.34
CA ASN A 15 25.09 -3.40 -10.68
C ASN A 15 24.94 -2.94 -12.14
N GLU A 16 24.76 -3.87 -13.08
CA GLU A 16 24.50 -3.55 -14.49
C GLU A 16 23.24 -2.70 -14.66
N GLU A 17 22.18 -3.00 -13.91
CA GLU A 17 20.91 -2.27 -13.98
C GLU A 17 20.94 -0.96 -13.18
N TYR A 18 21.48 -1.00 -11.97
CA TYR A 18 21.40 0.12 -11.03
C TYR A 18 22.47 1.18 -11.28
N THR A 19 23.64 0.77 -11.80
CA THR A 19 24.77 1.66 -12.05
C THR A 19 25.44 1.29 -13.39
N PRO A 20 24.73 1.45 -14.53
CA PRO A 20 25.22 1.02 -15.83
C PRO A 20 26.57 1.66 -16.17
N GLY A 21 27.54 0.84 -16.56
CA GLY A 21 28.88 1.29 -16.96
C GLY A 21 29.87 1.54 -15.81
N CYS A 22 29.52 1.27 -14.55
CA CYS A 22 30.53 1.21 -13.49
C CYS A 22 31.25 -0.14 -13.55
N ILE A 23 32.55 -0.15 -13.86
CA ILE A 23 33.42 -1.30 -13.62
C ILE A 23 34.83 -0.75 -13.30
N PRO A 24 35.39 -0.98 -12.10
CA PRO A 24 34.73 -1.54 -10.90
C PRO A 24 33.77 -0.53 -10.26
N CYS A 25 32.65 -1.01 -9.71
CA CYS A 25 31.71 -0.16 -8.97
C CYS A 25 32.12 -0.10 -7.49
N ASP A 26 32.86 0.92 -7.07
CA ASP A 26 33.34 0.94 -5.67
C ASP A 26 32.25 1.33 -4.65
N ASP A 27 31.20 2.04 -5.06
CA ASP A 27 30.22 2.64 -4.13
C ASP A 27 29.06 1.69 -3.80
N PHE A 28 28.43 1.10 -4.84
CA PHE A 28 27.26 0.24 -4.68
C PHE A 28 27.59 -1.27 -4.74
N ALA A 29 28.81 -1.67 -5.10
CA ALA A 29 29.17 -3.10 -5.13
C ALA A 29 29.35 -3.72 -3.75
N LYS A 30 29.24 -5.05 -3.72
CA LYS A 30 29.65 -5.90 -2.59
C LYS A 30 30.98 -6.59 -2.92
N LEU A 31 32.04 -5.80 -3.03
CA LEU A 31 33.40 -6.30 -3.27
C LEU A 31 33.82 -7.29 -2.17
N GLY A 32 34.46 -8.39 -2.52
CA GLY A 32 34.92 -9.42 -1.58
C GLY A 32 33.87 -10.47 -1.23
N MET A 33 32.61 -10.30 -1.69
CA MET A 33 31.54 -11.25 -1.43
C MET A 33 31.75 -12.60 -2.13
N GLU A 34 32.46 -12.61 -3.27
CA GLU A 34 32.84 -13.79 -4.05
C GLU A 34 33.59 -14.83 -3.21
N THR A 35 34.41 -14.37 -2.26
CA THR A 35 35.20 -15.23 -1.37
C THR A 35 34.33 -16.11 -0.46
N ALA A 36 33.12 -15.66 -0.15
CA ALA A 36 32.18 -16.36 0.71
C ALA A 36 31.24 -17.31 -0.06
N HIS A 37 31.28 -17.28 -1.40
CA HIS A 37 30.47 -18.12 -2.29
C HIS A 37 28.97 -18.17 -1.90
N PRO A 38 28.29 -17.02 -1.71
CA PRO A 38 26.92 -17.01 -1.23
C PRO A 38 25.95 -17.60 -2.24
N VAL A 39 24.92 -18.28 -1.73
CA VAL A 39 23.87 -18.87 -2.55
C VAL A 39 22.74 -17.87 -2.81
N SER A 40 22.25 -17.85 -4.04
CA SER A 40 20.99 -17.18 -4.37
C SER A 40 19.83 -18.04 -3.88
N ARG A 41 19.21 -17.68 -2.76
CA ARG A 41 18.17 -18.52 -2.15
C ARG A 41 17.20 -17.70 -1.32
N THR A 42 15.94 -18.08 -1.39
CA THR A 42 14.91 -17.65 -0.43
C THR A 42 14.85 -18.66 0.70
N TRP A 43 14.84 -18.17 1.92
CA TRP A 43 14.75 -18.93 3.16
C TRP A 43 13.44 -18.59 3.84
N ASP A 44 12.75 -19.63 4.31
CA ASP A 44 11.50 -19.47 5.03
C ASP A 44 11.76 -19.41 6.54
N PHE A 45 10.91 -18.65 7.22
CA PHE A 45 10.85 -18.67 8.68
C PHE A 45 9.81 -19.69 9.12
N ARG A 46 10.14 -20.45 10.16
CA ARG A 46 9.21 -21.37 10.81
C ARG A 46 8.55 -20.68 11.99
N VAL A 47 7.23 -20.83 12.13
CA VAL A 47 6.52 -20.35 13.32
C VAL A 47 6.87 -21.26 14.49
N SER A 48 7.58 -20.73 15.47
CA SER A 48 7.97 -21.48 16.67
C SER A 48 6.90 -21.39 17.77
N SER A 49 6.17 -20.27 17.83
CA SER A 49 5.04 -20.11 18.75
C SER A 49 4.03 -19.09 18.21
N ALA A 50 2.76 -19.30 18.56
CA ALA A 50 1.71 -18.32 18.36
C ALA A 50 0.90 -18.17 19.66
N ALA A 51 0.51 -16.94 20.00
CA ALA A 51 -0.33 -16.65 21.14
C ALA A 51 -1.34 -15.56 20.78
N ALA A 52 -2.55 -15.66 21.32
CA ALA A 52 -3.57 -14.63 21.20
C ALA A 52 -3.97 -14.15 22.60
N ASN A 53 -4.09 -12.85 22.77
CA ASN A 53 -4.66 -12.21 23.95
C ASN A 53 -5.94 -11.48 23.54
N ILE A 54 -7.08 -12.09 23.85
CA ILE A 54 -8.40 -11.58 23.51
C ILE A 54 -8.89 -10.73 24.68
N MET A 55 -9.06 -9.44 24.43
CA MET A 55 -9.60 -8.48 25.37
C MET A 55 -11.04 -8.11 24.96
N LYS A 56 -11.74 -7.39 25.83
CA LYS A 56 -13.13 -6.97 25.60
C LYS A 56 -13.31 -6.23 24.26
N ASP A 57 -12.39 -5.33 23.94
CA ASP A 57 -12.48 -4.41 22.80
C ASP A 57 -11.22 -4.42 21.90
N SER A 58 -10.42 -5.49 21.96
CA SER A 58 -9.27 -5.69 21.06
C SER A 58 -8.73 -7.12 21.13
N CYS A 59 -7.92 -7.49 20.15
CA CYS A 59 -7.22 -8.77 20.13
C CYS A 59 -5.75 -8.52 19.76
N GLU A 60 -4.83 -9.02 20.56
CA GLU A 60 -3.42 -9.07 20.21
C GLU A 60 -3.04 -10.48 19.75
N ILE A 61 -2.43 -10.61 18.58
CA ILE A 61 -1.90 -11.88 18.07
C ILE A 61 -0.39 -11.77 17.93
N ARG A 62 0.33 -12.62 18.65
CA ARG A 62 1.80 -12.65 18.66
C ARG A 62 2.32 -13.92 18.01
N PHE A 63 3.30 -13.77 17.13
CA PHE A 63 4.05 -14.87 16.54
C PHE A 63 5.53 -14.72 16.88
N THR A 64 6.15 -15.84 17.22
CA THR A 64 7.61 -15.96 17.20
C THR A 64 7.98 -16.85 16.04
N LEU A 65 8.95 -16.41 15.25
CA LEU A 65 9.46 -17.13 14.11
C LEU A 65 10.95 -17.37 14.28
N SER A 66 11.42 -18.51 13.80
CA SER A 66 12.84 -18.88 13.76
C SER A 66 13.27 -19.15 12.33
N SER A 67 14.50 -18.75 12.00
CA SER A 67 15.16 -19.06 10.73
C SER A 67 15.59 -20.52 10.66
N GLU A 68 15.85 -21.01 9.45
CA GLU A 68 16.68 -22.20 9.26
C GLU A 68 18.09 -21.98 9.84
N ASP A 69 18.68 -23.02 10.44
CA ASP A 69 20.00 -22.94 11.08
C ASP A 69 21.09 -22.48 10.11
N GLU A 70 21.05 -22.96 8.86
CA GLU A 70 22.00 -22.56 7.83
C GLU A 70 21.85 -21.08 7.47
N ALA A 71 20.61 -20.60 7.30
CA ALA A 71 20.34 -19.19 6.99
C ALA A 71 20.87 -18.28 8.09
N HIS A 72 20.69 -18.67 9.36
CA HIS A 72 21.18 -17.92 10.52
C HIS A 72 22.70 -17.96 10.63
N SER A 73 23.28 -19.16 10.68
CA SER A 73 24.69 -19.36 11.01
C SER A 73 25.65 -18.92 9.91
N LYS A 74 25.27 -19.08 8.64
CA LYS A 74 26.15 -18.77 7.50
C LYS A 74 25.80 -17.48 6.79
N TYR A 75 24.51 -17.15 6.70
CA TYR A 75 24.06 -16.13 5.76
C TYR A 75 23.62 -14.81 6.41
N GLY A 76 23.31 -14.83 7.71
CA GLY A 76 22.96 -13.62 8.43
C GLY A 76 21.51 -13.57 8.87
N ALA A 77 20.66 -14.56 8.59
CA ALA A 77 19.25 -14.49 8.99
C ALA A 77 19.11 -14.22 10.51
N PRO A 78 18.11 -13.42 10.95
CA PRO A 78 17.84 -13.25 12.37
C PRO A 78 17.40 -14.57 12.99
N GLY A 79 17.98 -14.93 14.13
CA GLY A 79 17.67 -16.18 14.84
C GLY A 79 16.24 -16.19 15.41
N SER A 80 15.72 -15.02 15.80
CA SER A 80 14.32 -14.89 16.22
C SER A 80 13.68 -13.61 15.68
N ILE A 81 12.44 -13.75 15.21
CA ILE A 81 11.58 -12.64 14.78
C ILE A 81 10.30 -12.70 15.60
N HIS A 82 9.86 -11.55 16.10
CA HIS A 82 8.58 -11.39 16.76
C HIS A 82 7.67 -10.49 15.93
N LEU A 83 6.48 -11.00 15.64
CA LEU A 83 5.39 -10.25 15.02
C LEU A 83 4.29 -10.05 16.06
N SER A 84 3.80 -8.82 16.23
CA SER A 84 2.60 -8.54 17.02
C SER A 84 1.58 -7.79 16.17
N TYR A 85 0.39 -8.38 16.02
CA TYR A 85 -0.77 -7.76 15.42
C TYR A 85 -1.68 -7.25 16.53
N ASN A 86 -2.01 -5.96 16.51
CA ASN A 86 -3.05 -5.39 17.35
C ASN A 86 -4.29 -5.13 16.49
N ILE A 87 -5.31 -5.95 16.68
CA ILE A 87 -6.60 -5.85 16.02
C ILE A 87 -7.53 -5.09 16.96
N PRO A 88 -8.04 -3.93 16.57
CA PRO A 88 -8.87 -3.15 17.45
C PRO A 88 -10.31 -3.68 17.47
N GLY A 89 -11.09 -3.25 18.46
CA GLY A 89 -12.52 -3.56 18.55
C GLY A 89 -13.36 -2.87 17.47
N PRO A 90 -14.69 -3.13 17.46
CA PRO A 90 -15.58 -2.83 16.33
C PRO A 90 -15.62 -1.37 15.85
N ASN A 91 -15.28 -0.42 16.71
CA ASN A 91 -15.37 1.02 16.43
C ASN A 91 -14.08 1.62 15.83
N LYS A 92 -13.08 0.79 15.50
CA LYS A 92 -11.79 1.21 14.95
C LYS A 92 -11.42 0.27 13.80
N THR A 93 -10.73 0.80 12.80
CA THR A 93 -10.41 0.06 11.56
C THR A 93 -8.92 -0.18 11.36
N ALA A 94 -8.05 0.52 12.10
CA ALA A 94 -6.61 0.43 11.93
C ALA A 94 -6.02 -0.76 12.69
N VAL A 95 -5.45 -1.73 11.95
CA VAL A 95 -4.65 -2.81 12.52
C VAL A 95 -3.20 -2.36 12.59
N SER A 96 -2.57 -2.50 13.75
CA SER A 96 -1.15 -2.23 13.93
C SER A 96 -0.35 -3.52 13.81
N LEU A 97 0.77 -3.47 13.09
CA LEU A 97 1.74 -4.56 12.99
C LEU A 97 3.09 -4.07 13.49
N GLN A 98 3.60 -4.74 14.53
CA GLN A 98 4.96 -4.54 15.01
C GLN A 98 5.82 -5.73 14.58
N VAL A 99 6.99 -5.42 14.03
CA VAL A 99 8.02 -6.40 13.68
C VAL A 99 9.28 -6.06 14.46
N SER A 100 9.85 -7.05 15.13
CA SER A 100 11.18 -6.95 15.74
C SER A 100 11.95 -8.23 15.51
N TRP A 101 13.26 -8.16 15.52
CA TRP A 101 14.12 -9.33 15.40
C TRP A 101 15.34 -9.20 16.30
N THR A 102 15.89 -10.33 16.69
CA THR A 102 17.06 -10.43 17.56
C THR A 102 18.01 -11.52 17.06
N ASN A 103 19.22 -11.52 17.61
CA ASN A 103 20.24 -12.51 17.30
C ASN A 103 20.50 -12.64 15.79
N LYS A 104 20.85 -11.55 15.13
CA LYS A 104 21.23 -11.55 13.72
C LYS A 104 22.74 -11.79 13.61
N THR A 105 23.14 -12.79 12.83
CA THR A 105 24.57 -13.03 12.56
C THR A 105 25.10 -11.90 11.67
N ALA A 106 26.22 -11.30 12.08
CA ALA A 106 26.85 -10.24 11.30
C ALA A 106 27.55 -10.83 10.06
N THR A 107 27.12 -10.42 8.87
CA THR A 107 27.75 -10.81 7.60
C THR A 107 27.95 -9.59 6.71
N ARG A 108 28.84 -9.71 5.71
CA ARG A 108 29.02 -8.72 4.63
C ARG A 108 28.26 -9.11 3.36
N LEU A 109 27.45 -10.16 3.43
CA LEU A 109 26.74 -10.72 2.27
C LEU A 109 25.59 -9.82 1.83
N ALA A 110 25.24 -9.90 0.56
CA ALA A 110 24.01 -9.32 0.06
C ALA A 110 22.82 -10.17 0.54
N GLU A 111 21.93 -9.53 1.30
CA GLU A 111 20.76 -10.15 1.88
C GLU A 111 19.61 -9.15 1.94
N SER A 112 18.38 -9.65 1.95
CA SER A 112 17.20 -8.83 2.17
C SER A 112 16.15 -9.58 2.98
N THR A 113 15.41 -8.84 3.78
CA THR A 113 14.28 -9.35 4.55
C THR A 113 13.08 -8.48 4.24
N TRP A 114 11.94 -9.08 3.91
CA TRP A 114 10.74 -8.32 3.62
C TRP A 114 9.48 -8.91 4.24
N ILE A 115 8.55 -8.00 4.51
CA ILE A 115 7.17 -8.30 4.85
C ILE A 115 6.29 -7.75 3.72
N SER A 116 5.30 -8.53 3.33
CA SER A 116 4.39 -8.18 2.25
C SER A 116 2.98 -8.08 2.79
N PHE A 117 2.25 -7.11 2.28
CA PHE A 117 0.83 -6.91 2.56
C PHE A 117 0.10 -6.84 1.22
N GLU A 118 -0.85 -7.74 1.02
CA GLU A 118 -1.61 -7.88 -0.21
C GLU A 118 -3.11 -7.85 0.13
N PRO A 119 -3.72 -6.65 0.18
CA PRO A 119 -5.14 -6.53 0.46
C PRO A 119 -5.95 -7.06 -0.73
N ASN A 120 -7.10 -7.67 -0.44
CA ASN A 120 -8.10 -7.96 -1.47
C ASN A 120 -8.59 -6.65 -2.09
N HIS A 121 -8.63 -6.58 -3.42
CA HIS A 121 -9.00 -5.38 -4.14
C HIS A 121 -9.64 -5.68 -5.48
N GLU A 122 -10.42 -4.72 -5.98
CA GLU A 122 -10.97 -4.76 -7.33
C GLU A 122 -9.88 -4.49 -8.37
N THR A 123 -10.09 -4.95 -9.61
CA THR A 123 -9.16 -4.71 -10.73
C THR A 123 -9.00 -3.23 -11.07
N SER A 124 -10.00 -2.39 -10.76
CA SER A 124 -9.93 -0.91 -10.85
C SER A 124 -9.05 -0.28 -9.75
N ALA A 125 -8.56 -1.10 -8.83
CA ALA A 125 -7.54 -0.85 -7.82
C ALA A 125 -6.41 0.08 -8.25
N THR A 126 -6.23 1.29 -7.70
CA THR A 126 -5.02 2.09 -7.96
C THR A 126 -4.20 2.37 -6.70
N TRP A 127 -2.92 2.02 -6.74
CA TRP A 127 -1.98 2.33 -5.67
C TRP A 127 -1.45 3.76 -5.78
N GLN A 128 -1.30 4.40 -4.62
CA GLN A 128 -0.61 5.68 -4.48
C GLN A 128 0.32 5.65 -3.26
N MET A 129 1.45 6.33 -3.37
CA MET A 129 2.42 6.54 -2.30
C MET A 129 2.55 8.03 -2.02
N HIS A 130 2.67 8.42 -0.74
CA HIS A 130 2.96 9.80 -0.38
C HIS A 130 4.47 10.05 -0.42
N THR A 131 4.92 10.77 -1.44
CA THR A 131 6.33 11.10 -1.65
C THR A 131 6.44 12.50 -2.27
N LEU A 132 7.52 13.22 -1.96
CA LEU A 132 7.75 14.59 -2.45
C LEU A 132 6.56 15.55 -2.22
N GLY A 133 5.80 15.33 -1.15
CA GLY A 133 4.71 16.19 -0.69
C GLY A 133 3.38 15.95 -1.40
N SER A 134 3.25 14.86 -2.15
CA SER A 134 2.03 14.52 -2.87
C SER A 134 1.77 13.01 -2.95
N TRP A 135 0.51 12.65 -3.17
CA TRP A 135 0.12 11.27 -3.45
C TRP A 135 0.31 10.98 -4.94
N LEU A 136 1.27 10.11 -5.27
CA LEU A 136 1.62 9.77 -6.63
C LEU A 136 1.46 8.27 -6.88
N SER A 137 1.14 7.91 -8.12
CA SER A 137 1.19 6.51 -8.53
C SER A 137 2.63 6.00 -8.51
N PRO A 138 2.92 4.79 -7.99
CA PRO A 138 4.26 4.20 -8.03
C PRO A 138 4.74 3.94 -9.46
N TYR A 139 3.83 3.92 -10.44
CA TYR A 139 4.15 3.75 -11.85
C TYR A 139 4.49 5.08 -12.56
N ARG A 140 4.25 6.23 -11.93
CA ARG A 140 4.62 7.53 -12.48
C ARG A 140 6.09 7.82 -12.19
N VAL A 141 6.97 7.10 -12.87
CA VAL A 141 8.42 7.31 -12.84
C VAL A 141 8.88 7.94 -14.15
N VAL A 142 9.85 8.85 -14.07
CA VAL A 142 10.47 9.43 -15.27
C VAL A 142 11.40 8.40 -15.91
N GLU A 143 11.59 8.51 -17.22
CA GLU A 143 12.61 7.73 -17.92
C GLU A 143 13.99 8.01 -17.29
N ASN A 144 14.78 6.95 -17.11
CA ASN A 144 16.07 6.98 -16.41
C ASN A 144 16.05 7.46 -14.93
N GLY A 145 14.87 7.58 -14.30
CA GLY A 145 14.76 7.81 -12.86
C GLY A 145 14.79 6.50 -12.05
N THR A 146 14.97 6.59 -10.73
CA THR A 146 14.90 5.44 -9.82
C THR A 146 13.50 4.81 -9.85
N ARG A 147 13.40 3.52 -10.19
CA ARG A 147 12.12 2.79 -10.33
C ARG A 147 11.81 1.83 -9.19
N HIS A 148 12.81 1.54 -8.36
CA HIS A 148 12.75 0.46 -7.37
C HIS A 148 12.81 0.95 -5.92
N VAL A 149 13.09 2.23 -5.70
CA VAL A 149 13.24 2.82 -4.36
C VAL A 149 12.48 4.14 -4.29
N PHE A 150 11.61 4.24 -3.29
CA PHE A 150 10.82 5.44 -3.02
C PHE A 150 10.96 5.82 -1.55
N SER A 151 11.16 7.11 -1.29
CA SER A 151 11.03 7.66 0.06
C SER A 151 9.56 7.96 0.32
N VAL A 152 8.93 7.18 1.20
CA VAL A 152 7.51 7.33 1.57
C VAL A 152 7.42 8.03 2.92
N TRP A 153 6.53 9.02 3.03
CA TRP A 153 6.31 9.77 4.26
C TRP A 153 5.02 9.35 4.98
N ASP A 154 3.86 9.72 4.43
CA ASP A 154 2.58 9.49 5.10
C ASP A 154 2.04 8.06 4.87
N GLY A 155 2.63 7.35 3.93
CA GLY A 155 2.34 5.94 3.68
C GLY A 155 1.94 5.64 2.24
N VAL A 156 1.27 4.51 2.08
CA VAL A 156 0.77 3.99 0.81
C VAL A 156 -0.73 3.75 0.96
N ARG A 157 -1.51 4.07 -0.07
CA ARG A 157 -2.96 3.87 -0.09
C ARG A 157 -3.39 3.18 -1.37
N LEU A 158 -4.40 2.34 -1.24
CA LEU A 158 -5.10 1.72 -2.36
C LEU A 158 -6.43 2.46 -2.52
N ILE A 159 -6.64 3.07 -3.69
CA ILE A 159 -7.85 3.78 -4.04
C ILE A 159 -8.72 2.84 -4.87
N GLN A 160 -9.93 2.56 -4.38
CA GLN A 160 -10.95 1.79 -5.09
C GLN A 160 -11.98 2.76 -5.66
N GLU A 161 -12.33 2.59 -6.93
CA GLU A 161 -13.47 3.30 -7.51
C GLU A 161 -14.74 2.74 -6.89
N THR A 162 -15.35 3.46 -5.95
CA THR A 162 -16.72 3.13 -5.57
C THR A 162 -17.59 3.45 -6.78
N SER A 163 -18.14 2.41 -7.41
CA SER A 163 -19.20 2.57 -8.41
C SER A 163 -20.18 3.62 -7.90
N PRO A 164 -20.48 4.69 -8.67
CA PRO A 164 -21.46 5.66 -8.22
C PRO A 164 -22.78 4.91 -8.05
N THR A 165 -23.20 4.71 -6.81
CA THR A 165 -24.56 4.30 -6.52
C THR A 165 -25.44 5.30 -7.25
N LEU A 166 -26.16 4.85 -8.28
CA LEU A 166 -27.16 5.65 -8.96
C LEU A 166 -28.11 6.16 -7.88
N GLN A 167 -27.94 7.41 -7.45
CA GLN A 167 -28.98 8.08 -6.70
C GLN A 167 -30.15 8.22 -7.67
N PRO A 168 -31.34 7.69 -7.35
CA PRO A 168 -32.49 7.97 -8.18
C PRO A 168 -32.72 9.47 -8.13
N THR A 169 -32.44 10.16 -9.24
CA THR A 169 -32.77 11.57 -9.41
C THR A 169 -34.28 11.68 -9.25
N ARG A 170 -34.72 12.24 -8.12
CA ARG A 170 -36.13 12.58 -7.90
C ARG A 170 -36.47 13.71 -8.87
N GLN A 171 -36.99 13.36 -10.03
CA GLN A 171 -37.59 14.33 -10.95
C GLN A 171 -38.85 14.87 -10.27
N GLN A 172 -38.80 16.09 -9.74
CA GLN A 172 -40.01 16.81 -9.35
C GLN A 172 -40.71 17.26 -10.62
N ALA A 173 -41.75 16.54 -11.01
CA ALA A 173 -42.77 17.09 -11.90
C ALA A 173 -43.60 18.08 -11.08
N GLY A 174 -43.43 19.37 -11.35
CA GLY A 174 -44.29 20.42 -10.80
C GLY A 174 -45.70 20.26 -11.34
N GLY A 175 -46.62 19.82 -10.49
CA GLY A 175 -48.05 19.85 -10.77
C GLY A 175 -48.57 21.28 -10.71
N SER A 176 -49.06 21.80 -11.82
CA SER A 176 -49.86 23.02 -11.84
C SER A 176 -51.33 22.64 -11.62
N GLU A 177 -51.89 22.98 -10.46
CA GLU A 177 -53.33 22.98 -10.23
C GLU A 177 -53.95 24.35 -10.60
N PRO A 178 -55.19 24.39 -11.11
CA PRO A 178 -55.78 25.59 -11.70
C PRO A 178 -56.48 26.46 -10.65
N SER A 179 -56.27 27.78 -10.71
CA SER A 179 -57.03 28.75 -9.93
C SER A 179 -58.20 29.32 -10.73
N SER A 180 -59.39 29.37 -10.13
CA SER A 180 -60.55 30.17 -10.55
C SER A 180 -61.44 30.43 -9.31
N PRO A 181 -62.35 31.42 -9.30
CA PRO A 181 -62.40 32.72 -9.98
C PRO A 181 -62.71 33.88 -8.99
N SER A 182 -62.72 35.14 -9.44
CA SER A 182 -63.54 36.17 -8.77
C SER A 182 -64.20 37.09 -9.79
N SER A 183 -65.49 37.35 -9.56
CA SER A 183 -66.43 38.06 -10.41
C SER A 183 -66.56 39.53 -9.99
N SER A 184 -66.69 40.43 -10.97
CA SER A 184 -67.41 41.70 -10.78
C SER A 184 -68.06 42.12 -12.10
N SER A 185 -69.30 42.61 -11.97
CA SER A 185 -70.32 42.84 -13.01
C SER A 185 -70.24 44.25 -13.64
N PRO A 186 -71.04 44.57 -14.69
CA PRO A 186 -70.65 45.50 -15.77
C PRO A 186 -71.28 46.90 -15.68
N SER A 187 -70.76 47.83 -16.49
CA SER A 187 -71.52 48.97 -17.04
C SER A 187 -70.93 49.47 -18.37
N SER A 188 -71.81 49.66 -19.37
CA SER A 188 -71.58 50.32 -20.68
C SER A 188 -72.23 51.72 -20.66
N PRO A 189 -72.23 52.58 -21.73
CA PRO A 189 -71.60 52.52 -23.06
C PRO A 189 -70.88 53.82 -23.55
N SER A 190 -70.16 53.72 -24.71
CA SER A 190 -69.90 54.63 -25.89
C SER A 190 -69.90 56.19 -25.75
N PRO A 191 -69.40 57.03 -26.73
CA PRO A 191 -69.16 56.81 -28.18
C PRO A 191 -67.93 57.55 -28.82
N PHE A 192 -67.85 57.47 -30.16
CA PHE A 192 -67.17 58.35 -31.16
C PHE A 192 -65.88 57.87 -31.88
N SER A 193 -66.04 57.60 -33.19
CA SER A 193 -65.07 57.82 -34.29
C SER A 193 -65.18 59.28 -34.77
N PRO A 194 -64.26 59.90 -35.55
CA PRO A 194 -63.73 59.49 -36.89
C PRO A 194 -62.19 59.71 -36.99
N SER A 195 -61.43 59.50 -38.07
CA SER A 195 -61.62 59.57 -39.53
C SER A 195 -60.70 58.59 -40.25
#